data_AF-A0A6B3HC94-F1
#
_entry.id   AF-A0A6B3HC94-F1
#
_cell.length_a   1.000
_cell.length_b   1.000
_cell.length_c   1.000
_cell.angle_alpha   90.00
_cell.angle_beta   90.00
_cell.angle_gamma   90.00
#
_symmetry.space_group_name_H-M   'P 1'
#
loop_
_entity.id
_entity.type
_entity.pdbx_description
1 polymer ?
#
loop_
_entity_poly.entity_id
_entity_poly.type
_entity_poly.pdbx_seq_one_letter_code
_entity_poly.pdbx_strand_id
1 'polypeptide(L)'
;DSAELQLQQSHVIRLESRPANVEGKGQITIRDLVRNSLRMRPDRIVVGEVRGGESLDMLQAMSTGHDGSLATVHANNAEDALMRLQTLASMSEVEIPFEALHDQINSAVDVIVQLTRHADGTRKITEIAVLDSHGRDPYRIVTVARFNGQPMASDGRIYGHFQYLPLPRKIADRLYMASQPIPQAFGIAESAEHLAIREAN
;
A
#
# COMPACT_ATOMS: atom_id res chain seq x y z
N ASP A 1 16.87 5.80 6.12
CA ASP A 1 16.31 6.07 4.78
C ASP A 1 16.67 7.47 4.32
N SER A 2 16.60 7.74 3.02
CA SER A 2 16.96 9.01 2.39
C SER A 2 15.73 9.75 1.84
N ALA A 3 15.79 11.07 1.76
CA ALA A 3 14.75 11.89 1.14
C ALA A 3 14.71 11.73 -0.41
N GLU A 4 13.90 10.79 -0.91
CA GLU A 4 13.75 10.51 -2.35
C GLU A 4 12.51 11.18 -2.99
N LEU A 5 11.46 11.42 -2.21
CA LEU A 5 10.16 11.86 -2.74
C LEU A 5 10.14 13.37 -3.04
N GLN A 6 9.82 13.70 -4.30
CA GLN A 6 9.62 15.09 -4.74
C GLN A 6 8.16 15.34 -5.13
N LEU A 7 7.39 15.87 -4.19
CA LEU A 7 6.02 16.32 -4.41
C LEU A 7 5.98 17.76 -4.94
N GLN A 8 5.08 18.02 -5.89
CA GLN A 8 4.91 19.31 -6.58
C GLN A 8 3.84 20.20 -5.92
N GLN A 9 3.14 19.69 -4.91
CA GLN A 9 2.11 20.39 -4.16
C GLN A 9 2.74 21.47 -3.26
N SER A 10 2.00 22.56 -3.01
CA SER A 10 2.48 23.70 -2.21
C SER A 10 2.59 23.39 -0.72
N HIS A 11 1.64 22.65 -0.16
CA HIS A 11 1.59 22.30 1.27
C HIS A 11 2.21 20.93 1.52
N VAL A 12 3.54 20.87 1.46
CA VAL A 12 4.31 19.65 1.70
C VAL A 12 5.36 19.91 2.76
N ILE A 13 5.37 19.07 3.80
CA ILE A 13 6.43 19.03 4.81
C ILE A 13 7.22 17.74 4.60
N ARG A 14 8.55 17.87 4.50
CA ARG A 14 9.45 16.73 4.34
C ARG A 14 10.14 16.46 5.68
N LEU A 15 10.11 15.20 6.09
CA LEU A 15 10.76 14.71 7.30
C LEU A 15 11.74 13.62 6.90
N GLU A 16 12.93 13.62 7.51
CA GLU A 16 13.99 12.65 7.19
C GLU A 16 14.54 12.01 8.47
N SER A 17 14.73 10.69 8.41
CA SER A 17 15.32 9.94 9.52
C SER A 17 16.79 10.31 9.69
N ARG A 18 17.28 10.34 10.93
CA ARG A 18 18.68 10.62 11.22
C ARG A 18 19.29 9.48 12.03
N PRO A 19 20.40 8.86 11.60
CA PRO A 19 21.10 7.88 12.42
C PRO A 19 21.67 8.53 13.69
N ALA A 20 21.99 7.71 14.69
CA ALA A 20 22.71 8.18 15.85
C ALA A 20 24.10 8.72 15.46
N ASN A 21 24.60 9.70 16.22
CA ASN A 21 25.99 10.14 16.12
C ASN A 21 26.94 9.05 16.67
N VAL A 22 28.25 9.29 16.59
CA VAL A 22 29.28 8.35 17.08
C VAL A 22 29.17 7.98 18.56
N GLU A 23 28.45 8.79 19.36
CA GLU A 23 28.18 8.55 20.78
C GLU A 23 26.84 7.81 21.02
N GLY A 24 26.15 7.38 19.96
CA GLY A 24 24.84 6.74 20.06
C GLY A 24 23.68 7.70 20.34
N LYS A 25 23.87 9.01 20.22
CA LYS A 25 22.87 10.04 20.55
C LYS A 25 22.24 10.66 19.31
N GLY A 26 21.04 11.21 19.49
CA GLY A 26 20.38 12.04 18.49
C GLY A 26 19.79 11.28 17.31
N GLN A 27 19.57 9.97 17.44
CA GLN A 27 18.81 9.18 16.48
C GLN A 27 17.38 9.73 16.35
N ILE A 28 16.88 9.78 15.12
CA ILE A 28 15.49 10.06 14.79
C ILE A 28 15.04 8.97 13.83
N THR A 29 14.18 8.09 14.30
CA THR A 29 13.66 6.96 13.52
C THR A 29 12.47 7.40 12.67
N ILE A 30 12.10 6.59 11.66
CA ILE A 30 10.88 6.84 10.87
C ILE A 30 9.65 6.84 11.79
N ARG A 31 9.64 5.96 12.79
CA ARG A 31 8.60 5.89 13.81
C ARG A 31 8.42 7.22 14.54
N ASP A 32 9.51 7.86 14.95
CA ASP A 32 9.48 9.17 15.60
C ASP A 32 8.87 10.24 14.68
N LEU A 33 9.20 10.19 13.39
CA LEU A 33 8.68 11.13 12.39
C LEU A 33 7.20 10.93 12.12
N VAL A 34 6.72 9.68 12.03
CA VAL A 34 5.29 9.37 11.85
C VAL A 34 4.50 9.86 13.08
N ARG A 35 4.98 9.57 14.29
CA ARG A 35 4.33 10.07 15.51
C ARG A 35 4.32 11.59 15.60
N ASN A 36 5.41 12.23 15.20
CA ASN A 36 5.48 13.68 15.17
C ASN A 36 4.54 14.27 14.11
N SER A 37 4.45 13.67 12.92
CA SER A 37 3.60 14.17 11.85
C SER A 37 2.12 14.16 12.23
N LEU A 38 1.65 13.19 13.02
CA LEU A 38 0.27 13.16 13.54
C LEU A 38 -0.12 14.41 14.36
N ARG A 39 0.86 15.11 14.94
CA ARG A 39 0.62 16.38 15.67
C ARG A 39 0.59 17.61 14.76
N MET A 40 0.94 17.44 13.49
CA MET A 40 1.02 18.53 12.50
C MET A 40 -0.30 18.67 11.72
N ARG A 41 -1.32 17.87 12.07
CA ARG A 41 -2.62 17.82 11.38
C ARG A 41 -2.48 17.64 9.85
N PRO A 42 -1.75 16.62 9.38
CA PRO A 42 -1.59 16.39 7.96
C PRO A 42 -2.89 15.86 7.36
N ASP A 43 -3.16 16.15 6.09
CA ASP A 43 -4.24 15.47 5.36
C ASP A 43 -3.80 14.07 4.92
N ARG A 44 -2.51 13.89 4.61
CA ARG A 44 -1.90 12.63 4.15
C ARG A 44 -0.51 12.45 4.71
N ILE A 45 -0.17 11.21 5.03
CA ILE A 45 1.18 10.81 5.42
C ILE A 45 1.71 9.83 4.38
N VAL A 46 2.86 10.14 3.79
CA VAL A 46 3.55 9.23 2.87
C VAL A 46 4.82 8.74 3.55
N VAL A 47 4.87 7.45 3.85
CA VAL A 47 6.07 6.80 4.39
C VAL A 47 6.83 6.19 3.23
N GLY A 48 8.09 6.57 3.03
CA GLY A 48 8.90 6.13 1.89
C GLY A 48 8.93 4.61 1.76
N GLU A 49 9.42 3.92 2.79
CA GLU A 49 9.39 2.46 2.91
C GLU A 49 9.19 2.10 4.39
N VAL A 50 8.36 1.11 4.68
CA VAL A 50 8.27 0.52 6.02
C VAL A 50 9.14 -0.74 6.12
N ARG A 51 9.92 -0.82 7.20
CA ARG A 51 10.93 -1.83 7.51
C ARG A 51 10.83 -2.38 8.93
N GLY A 52 9.98 -1.82 9.79
CA GLY A 52 9.84 -2.21 11.19
C GLY A 52 8.56 -1.71 11.86
N GLY A 53 8.62 -1.49 13.18
CA GLY A 53 7.49 -1.16 14.04
C GLY A 53 6.78 0.15 13.70
N GLU A 54 7.38 1.04 12.91
CA GLU A 54 6.69 2.22 12.36
C GLU A 54 5.49 1.85 11.47
N SER A 55 5.44 0.62 10.98
CA SER A 55 4.28 0.08 10.24
C SER A 55 3.00 0.17 11.06
N LEU A 56 3.08 -0.05 12.38
CA LEU A 56 1.91 0.06 13.25
C LEU A 56 1.41 1.51 13.32
N ASP A 57 2.32 2.45 13.61
CA ASP A 57 1.97 3.87 13.70
C ASP A 57 1.44 4.39 12.33
N MET A 58 1.96 3.87 11.22
CA MET A 58 1.49 4.15 9.86
C MET A 58 0.06 3.61 9.60
N LEU A 59 -0.23 2.35 9.97
CA LEU A 59 -1.56 1.76 9.85
C LEU A 59 -2.60 2.49 10.71
N GLN A 60 -2.21 2.90 11.92
CA GLN A 60 -3.04 3.74 12.78
C GLN A 60 -3.33 5.10 12.16
N ALA A 61 -2.31 5.75 11.58
CA ALA A 61 -2.48 7.02 10.88
C ALA A 61 -3.49 6.88 9.73
N MET A 62 -3.34 5.86 8.89
CA MET A 62 -4.26 5.55 7.78
C MET A 62 -5.70 5.36 8.25
N SER A 63 -5.90 4.76 9.42
CA SER A 63 -7.24 4.49 9.97
C SER A 63 -7.87 5.67 10.72
N THR A 64 -7.11 6.74 11.02
CA THR A 64 -7.54 7.83 11.91
C THR A 64 -7.60 9.20 11.22
N GLY A 65 -8.24 9.25 10.05
CA GLY A 65 -8.56 10.52 9.38
C GLY A 65 -7.44 11.11 8.53
N HIS A 66 -6.45 10.29 8.14
CA HIS A 66 -5.38 10.67 7.21
C HIS A 66 -5.56 9.96 5.86
N ASP A 67 -6.72 10.16 5.25
CA ASP A 67 -7.17 9.46 4.04
C ASP A 67 -6.25 9.71 2.84
N GLY A 68 -5.84 8.61 2.18
CA GLY A 68 -4.90 8.67 1.05
C GLY A 68 -3.44 8.73 1.48
N SER A 69 -3.13 8.37 2.71
CA SER A 69 -1.78 8.02 3.14
C SER A 69 -1.24 6.83 2.33
N LEU A 70 0.08 6.77 2.16
CA LEU A 70 0.75 5.80 1.29
C LEU A 70 2.01 5.28 1.97
N ALA A 71 2.35 4.02 1.70
CA ALA A 71 3.63 3.44 2.08
C ALA A 71 4.13 2.48 0.99
N THR A 72 5.44 2.26 0.94
CA THR A 72 5.99 1.12 0.20
C THR A 72 6.47 0.03 1.17
N VAL A 73 6.37 -1.22 0.73
CA VAL A 73 6.86 -2.39 1.46
C VAL A 73 7.41 -3.39 0.45
N HIS A 74 8.50 -4.06 0.80
CA HIS A 74 9.06 -5.12 -0.03
C HIS A 74 8.28 -6.43 0.14
N ALA A 75 7.63 -6.87 -0.94
CA ALA A 75 6.90 -8.13 -1.03
C ALA A 75 6.85 -8.66 -2.47
N ASN A 76 6.68 -9.98 -2.64
CA ASN A 76 6.67 -10.61 -3.97
C ASN A 76 5.31 -10.52 -4.67
N ASN A 77 4.24 -10.37 -3.89
CA ASN A 77 2.85 -10.28 -4.34
C ASN A 77 2.01 -9.54 -3.27
N ALA A 78 0.72 -9.35 -3.55
CA ALA A 78 -0.19 -8.62 -2.68
C ALA A 78 -0.43 -9.31 -1.32
N GLU A 79 -0.56 -10.63 -1.32
CA GLU A 79 -0.71 -11.47 -0.12
C GLU A 79 0.50 -11.31 0.81
N ASP A 80 1.70 -11.48 0.25
CA ASP A 80 2.98 -11.29 0.93
C ASP A 80 3.10 -9.87 1.51
N ALA A 81 2.57 -8.85 0.82
CA ALA A 81 2.61 -7.48 1.31
C ALA A 81 1.79 -7.32 2.59
N LEU A 82 0.59 -7.92 2.67
CA LEU A 82 -0.26 -7.88 3.86
C LEU A 82 0.38 -8.65 5.02
N MET A 83 0.87 -9.86 4.78
CA MET A 83 1.60 -10.66 5.79
C MET A 83 2.85 -9.93 6.28
N ARG A 84 3.56 -9.24 5.37
CA ARG A 84 4.75 -8.45 5.70
C ARG A 84 4.39 -7.26 6.57
N LEU A 85 3.35 -6.50 6.22
CA LEU A 85 2.87 -5.39 7.04
C LEU A 85 2.51 -5.84 8.46
N GLN A 86 1.84 -6.98 8.59
CA GLN A 86 1.48 -7.54 9.90
C GLN A 86 2.71 -7.90 10.72
N THR A 87 3.68 -8.57 10.10
CA THR A 87 4.96 -8.91 10.74
C THR A 87 5.75 -7.68 11.16
N LEU A 88 5.79 -6.64 10.31
CA LEU A 88 6.49 -5.40 10.63
C LEU A 88 5.80 -4.63 11.75
N ALA A 89 4.47 -4.58 11.74
CA ALA A 89 3.68 -3.95 12.78
C ALA A 89 3.85 -4.66 14.14
N SER A 90 4.00 -5.99 14.16
CA SER A 90 4.28 -6.75 15.40
C SER A 90 5.67 -6.49 15.99
N MET A 91 6.58 -5.85 15.25
CA MET A 91 7.90 -5.42 15.77
C MET A 91 7.82 -4.10 16.55
N SER A 92 6.64 -3.50 16.66
CA SER A 92 6.37 -2.36 17.53
C SER A 92 6.59 -2.72 19.00
N GLU A 93 6.99 -1.73 19.81
CA GLU A 93 7.05 -1.85 21.28
C GLU A 93 5.67 -2.05 21.93
N VAL A 94 4.58 -1.80 21.19
CA VAL A 94 3.21 -2.01 21.67
C VAL A 94 2.81 -3.44 21.30
N GLU A 95 2.63 -4.27 22.32
CA GLU A 95 2.11 -5.63 22.13
C GLU A 95 0.62 -5.55 21.76
N ILE A 96 0.32 -5.95 20.53
CA ILE A 96 -1.03 -6.04 19.99
C ILE A 96 -1.28 -7.48 19.55
N PRO A 97 -2.42 -8.09 19.91
CA PRO A 97 -2.77 -9.42 19.43
C PRO A 97 -2.76 -9.47 17.90
N PHE A 98 -2.31 -10.58 17.33
CA PHE A 98 -2.21 -10.75 15.87
C PHE A 98 -3.55 -10.50 15.15
N GLU A 99 -4.67 -10.93 15.75
CA GLU A 99 -6.03 -10.66 15.25
C GLU A 99 -6.37 -9.16 15.19
N ALA A 100 -5.85 -8.35 16.11
CA ALA A 100 -6.08 -6.92 16.12
C ALA A 100 -5.18 -6.20 15.10
N LEU A 101 -3.98 -6.74 14.81
CA LEU A 101 -3.17 -6.26 13.68
C LEU A 101 -3.82 -6.58 12.33
N HIS A 102 -4.42 -7.77 12.22
CA HIS A 102 -5.19 -8.20 11.05
C HIS A 102 -6.33 -7.22 10.75
N ASP A 103 -7.13 -6.92 11.77
CA ASP A 103 -8.23 -5.96 11.69
C ASP A 103 -7.74 -4.55 11.30
N GLN A 104 -6.64 -4.09 11.89
CA GLN A 104 -6.04 -2.80 11.53
C GLN A 104 -5.60 -2.74 10.06
N ILE A 105 -5.03 -3.83 9.53
CA ILE A 105 -4.63 -3.89 8.12
C ILE A 105 -5.87 -3.90 7.21
N ASN A 106 -6.87 -4.72 7.52
CA ASN A 106 -8.16 -4.77 6.82
C ASN A 106 -8.87 -3.40 6.79
N SER A 107 -8.70 -2.61 7.84
CA SER A 107 -9.31 -1.28 7.96
C SER A 107 -8.49 -0.18 7.26
N ALA A 108 -7.17 -0.29 7.27
CA ALA A 108 -6.27 0.75 6.78
C ALA A 108 -5.96 0.66 5.27
N VAL A 109 -5.89 -0.56 4.73
CA VAL A 109 -5.41 -0.80 3.36
C VAL A 109 -6.57 -0.93 2.40
N ASP A 110 -6.64 -0.03 1.42
CA ASP A 110 -7.66 -0.08 0.36
C ASP A 110 -7.15 -0.77 -0.91
N VAL A 111 -5.93 -0.44 -1.33
CA VAL A 111 -5.37 -0.81 -2.62
C VAL A 111 -3.89 -1.16 -2.47
N ILE A 112 -3.47 -2.22 -3.14
CA ILE A 112 -2.10 -2.67 -3.26
C ILE A 112 -1.70 -2.54 -4.73
N VAL A 113 -0.62 -1.79 -4.99
CA VAL A 113 -0.04 -1.64 -6.34
C VAL A 113 1.29 -2.38 -6.37
N GLN A 114 1.32 -3.54 -7.03
CA GLN A 114 2.52 -4.35 -7.15
C GLN A 114 3.40 -3.83 -8.27
N LEU A 115 4.65 -3.50 -7.95
CA LEU A 115 5.69 -3.24 -8.94
C LEU A 115 6.67 -4.42 -9.01
N THR A 116 7.05 -4.79 -10.22
CA THR A 116 8.06 -5.83 -10.46
C THR A 116 9.14 -5.29 -11.38
N ARG A 117 10.40 -5.62 -11.08
CA ARG A 117 11.52 -5.43 -12.00
C ARG A 117 11.62 -6.66 -12.90
N HIS A 118 11.45 -6.45 -14.20
CA HIS A 118 11.53 -7.50 -15.21
C HIS A 118 12.98 -7.80 -15.62
N ALA A 119 13.18 -8.90 -16.36
CA ALA A 119 14.49 -9.35 -16.81
C ALA A 119 15.20 -8.34 -17.75
N ASP A 120 14.44 -7.51 -18.45
CA ASP A 120 14.95 -6.40 -19.27
C ASP A 120 15.37 -5.17 -18.43
N GLY A 121 15.30 -5.27 -17.10
CA GLY A 121 15.63 -4.22 -16.16
C GLY A 121 14.52 -3.18 -15.94
N THR A 122 13.44 -3.23 -16.73
CA THR A 122 12.32 -2.28 -16.60
C THR A 122 11.50 -2.57 -15.34
N ARG A 123 10.91 -1.53 -14.75
CA ARG A 123 9.92 -1.67 -13.68
C ARG A 123 8.54 -1.45 -14.26
N LYS A 124 7.62 -2.38 -14.01
CA LYS A 124 6.22 -2.27 -14.44
C LYS A 124 5.31 -2.56 -13.26
N ILE A 125 4.15 -1.91 -13.25
CA ILE A 125 3.05 -2.35 -12.40
C ILE A 125 2.59 -3.70 -12.95
N THR A 126 2.66 -4.75 -12.14
CA THR A 126 2.25 -6.10 -12.55
C THR A 126 0.84 -6.44 -12.07
N GLU A 127 0.39 -5.81 -10.99
CA GLU A 127 -0.93 -5.98 -10.43
C GLU A 127 -1.39 -4.71 -9.71
N ILE A 128 -2.67 -4.41 -9.84
CA ILE A 128 -3.41 -3.52 -8.93
C ILE A 128 -4.49 -4.40 -8.29
N ALA A 129 -4.44 -4.51 -6.97
CA ALA A 129 -5.40 -5.29 -6.19
C ALA A 129 -6.10 -4.42 -5.15
N VAL A 130 -7.37 -4.72 -4.90
CA VAL A 130 -8.19 -4.09 -3.86
C VAL A 130 -8.31 -5.06 -2.70
N LEU A 131 -8.19 -4.55 -1.47
CA LEU A 131 -8.57 -5.32 -0.28
C LEU A 131 -10.07 -5.11 -0.02
N ASP A 132 -10.86 -6.15 -0.28
CA ASP A 132 -12.32 -6.15 -0.21
C ASP A 132 -12.83 -6.99 0.98
N SER A 133 -12.09 -7.00 2.07
CA SER A 133 -12.43 -7.58 3.38
C SER A 133 -12.44 -6.51 4.45
N HIS A 134 -12.98 -6.82 5.62
CA HIS A 134 -13.05 -5.90 6.75
C HIS A 134 -12.93 -6.66 8.07
N GLY A 135 -12.55 -5.95 9.14
CA GLY A 135 -12.63 -6.52 10.46
C GLY A 135 -11.75 -7.78 10.59
N ARG A 136 -12.36 -8.82 11.14
CA ARG A 136 -11.73 -10.13 11.35
C ARG A 136 -11.86 -11.08 10.17
N ASP A 137 -12.47 -10.66 9.06
CA ASP A 137 -12.59 -11.51 7.87
C ASP A 137 -11.20 -11.83 7.31
N PRO A 138 -10.97 -13.03 6.78
CA PRO A 138 -9.76 -13.33 5.99
C PRO A 138 -9.54 -12.26 4.91
N TYR A 139 -8.27 -12.00 4.56
CA TYR A 139 -7.97 -11.00 3.56
C TYR A 139 -8.55 -11.41 2.21
N ARG A 140 -9.53 -10.65 1.72
CA ARG A 140 -10.17 -10.88 0.43
C ARG A 140 -9.60 -9.92 -0.59
N ILE A 141 -8.63 -10.39 -1.37
CA ILE A 141 -7.86 -9.58 -2.31
C ILE A 141 -8.46 -9.74 -3.71
N VAL A 142 -8.88 -8.64 -4.32
CA VAL A 142 -9.46 -8.61 -5.65
C VAL A 142 -8.50 -7.97 -6.64
N THR A 143 -7.99 -8.74 -7.60
CA THR A 143 -7.22 -8.15 -8.70
C THR A 143 -8.13 -7.35 -9.62
N VAL A 144 -7.84 -6.05 -9.81
CA VAL A 144 -8.59 -5.16 -10.70
C VAL A 144 -7.81 -4.80 -11.97
N ALA A 145 -6.49 -4.89 -11.94
CA ALA A 145 -5.66 -4.81 -13.15
C ALA A 145 -4.46 -5.75 -13.05
N ARG A 146 -4.08 -6.35 -14.17
CA ARG A 146 -2.92 -7.24 -14.28
C ARG A 146 -2.15 -6.94 -15.55
N PHE A 147 -0.82 -6.89 -15.46
CA PHE A 147 0.02 -6.80 -16.65
C PHE A 147 0.29 -8.19 -17.21
N ASN A 148 -0.19 -8.43 -18.43
CA ASN A 148 0.06 -9.65 -19.17
C ASN A 148 1.31 -9.45 -20.04
N GLY A 149 2.47 -9.75 -19.45
CA GLY A 149 3.77 -9.70 -20.11
C GLY A 149 3.93 -10.82 -21.13
N GLN A 150 4.47 -10.49 -22.29
CA GLN A 150 4.92 -11.46 -23.29
C GLN A 150 6.35 -11.91 -22.97
N PRO A 151 6.81 -13.06 -23.50
CA PRO A 151 8.22 -13.42 -23.47
C PRO A 151 9.10 -12.30 -24.04
N MET A 152 10.34 -12.22 -23.58
CA MET A 152 11.29 -11.19 -24.02
C MET A 152 11.41 -11.19 -25.54
N ALA A 153 11.20 -10.03 -26.15
CA ALA A 153 11.32 -9.86 -27.59
C ALA A 153 12.80 -9.90 -28.02
N SER A 154 13.03 -10.02 -29.32
CA SER A 154 14.38 -10.08 -29.91
C SER A 154 15.23 -8.83 -29.66
N ASP A 155 14.60 -7.71 -29.32
CA ASP A 155 15.26 -6.45 -28.94
C ASP A 155 15.65 -6.40 -27.45
N GLY A 156 15.43 -7.51 -26.71
CA GLY A 156 15.72 -7.62 -25.29
C GLY A 156 14.72 -6.93 -24.37
N ARG A 157 13.55 -6.49 -24.89
CA ARG A 157 12.52 -5.80 -24.09
C ARG A 157 11.32 -6.69 -23.81
N ILE A 158 10.64 -6.42 -22.70
CA ILE A 158 9.38 -7.06 -22.32
C ILE A 158 8.21 -6.13 -22.67
N TYR A 159 7.42 -6.58 -23.63
CA TYR A 159 6.16 -5.99 -24.03
C TYR A 159 4.99 -6.71 -23.36
N GLY A 160 3.82 -6.09 -23.40
CA GLY A 160 2.62 -6.65 -22.82
C GLY A 160 1.50 -5.62 -22.79
N HIS A 161 0.37 -6.01 -22.24
CA HIS A 161 -0.80 -5.15 -22.08
C HIS A 161 -1.40 -5.34 -20.71
N PHE A 162 -2.12 -4.32 -20.24
CA PHE A 162 -2.92 -4.46 -19.04
C PHE A 162 -4.25 -5.12 -19.39
N GLN A 163 -4.58 -6.16 -18.64
CA GLN A 163 -5.94 -6.66 -18.52
C GLN A 163 -6.60 -5.95 -17.35
N TYR A 164 -7.74 -5.32 -17.61
CA TYR A 164 -8.56 -4.66 -16.61
C TYR A 164 -9.74 -5.58 -16.25
N LEU A 165 -10.00 -5.71 -14.96
CA LEU A 165 -11.04 -6.57 -14.39
C LEU A 165 -12.09 -5.69 -13.71
N PRO A 166 -13.34 -6.17 -13.55
CA PRO A 166 -14.39 -5.39 -12.90
C PRO A 166 -14.01 -4.97 -11.47
N LEU A 167 -14.36 -3.74 -11.11
CA LEU A 167 -14.18 -3.23 -9.75
C LEU A 167 -15.21 -3.83 -8.79
N PRO A 168 -14.85 -4.10 -7.52
CA PRO A 168 -15.83 -4.32 -6.47
C PRO A 168 -16.79 -3.13 -6.35
N ARG A 169 -18.07 -3.41 -6.08
CA ARG A 169 -19.11 -2.37 -5.98
C ARG A 169 -18.76 -1.30 -4.93
N LYS A 170 -18.19 -1.72 -3.80
CA LYS A 170 -17.72 -0.83 -2.73
C LYS A 170 -16.76 0.25 -3.25
N ILE A 171 -15.82 -0.11 -4.13
CA ILE A 171 -14.85 0.84 -4.70
C ILE A 171 -15.53 1.78 -5.69
N ALA A 172 -16.42 1.26 -6.53
CA ALA A 172 -17.20 2.06 -7.47
C ALA A 172 -18.04 3.12 -6.73
N ASP A 173 -18.72 2.73 -5.64
CA ASP A 173 -19.52 3.64 -4.83
C ASP A 173 -18.64 4.70 -4.15
N ARG A 174 -17.45 4.34 -3.66
CA ARG A 174 -16.51 5.30 -3.07
C ARG A 174 -16.00 6.32 -4.09
N LEU A 175 -15.68 5.88 -5.31
CA LEU A 175 -15.30 6.78 -6.40
C LEU A 175 -16.45 7.74 -6.73
N TYR A 176 -17.68 7.23 -6.83
CA TYR A 176 -18.88 8.04 -7.06
C TYR A 176 -19.08 9.10 -5.96
N MET A 177 -18.98 8.71 -4.68
CA MET A 177 -19.09 9.64 -3.54
C MET A 177 -17.97 10.70 -3.54
N ALA A 178 -16.78 10.35 -4.01
CA ALA A 178 -15.66 11.26 -4.20
C ALA A 178 -15.78 12.11 -5.49
N SER A 179 -16.90 12.02 -6.22
CA SER A 179 -17.12 12.66 -7.52
C SER A 179 -16.02 12.33 -8.54
N GLN A 180 -15.45 11.12 -8.45
CA GLN A 180 -14.47 10.59 -9.38
C GLN A 180 -15.16 9.65 -10.38
N PRO A 181 -14.96 9.82 -11.70
CA PRO A 181 -15.49 8.89 -12.67
C PRO A 181 -14.76 7.55 -12.58
N ILE A 182 -15.47 6.46 -12.84
CA ILE A 182 -14.84 5.16 -13.07
C ILE A 182 -14.14 5.23 -14.43
N PRO A 183 -12.83 4.92 -14.53
CA PRO A 183 -12.15 4.95 -15.81
C PRO A 183 -12.78 3.93 -16.77
N GLN A 184 -12.95 4.31 -18.04
CA GLN A 184 -13.65 3.50 -19.05
C GLN A 184 -13.10 2.08 -19.22
N ALA A 185 -11.82 1.86 -18.88
CA ALA A 185 -11.18 0.55 -18.92
C ALA A 185 -11.77 -0.46 -17.90
N PHE A 186 -12.46 0.02 -16.87
CA PHE A 186 -13.00 -0.81 -15.79
C PHE A 186 -14.52 -0.92 -15.88
N GLY A 187 -15.04 -2.14 -15.72
CA GLY A 187 -16.44 -2.39 -15.39
C GLY A 187 -16.68 -2.38 -13.88
N ILE A 188 -17.93 -2.60 -13.46
CA ILE A 188 -18.31 -2.88 -12.07
C ILE A 188 -18.82 -4.32 -12.01
N ALA A 189 -18.38 -5.12 -11.05
CA ALA A 189 -18.90 -6.47 -10.90
C ALA A 189 -20.37 -6.45 -10.44
N GLU A 190 -21.19 -7.29 -11.06
CA GLU A 190 -22.60 -7.49 -10.67
C GLU A 190 -22.75 -8.40 -9.44
N SER A 191 -21.78 -9.29 -9.23
CA SER A 191 -21.73 -10.25 -8.13
C SER A 191 -20.28 -10.63 -7.78
N ALA A 192 -20.07 -11.27 -6.64
CA ALA A 192 -18.74 -11.71 -6.21
C ALA A 192 -18.10 -12.74 -7.16
N GLU A 193 -18.90 -13.53 -7.89
CA GLU A 193 -18.43 -14.54 -8.85
C GLU A 193 -17.70 -13.92 -10.05
N HIS A 194 -17.96 -12.64 -10.34
CA HIS A 194 -17.30 -11.91 -11.42
C HIS A 194 -16.00 -11.21 -10.98
N LEU A 195 -15.64 -11.31 -9.71
CA LEU A 195 -14.41 -10.72 -9.16
C LEU A 195 -13.30 -11.78 -9.14
N ALA A 196 -12.08 -11.37 -9.49
CA ALA A 196 -10.88 -12.20 -9.36
C ALA A 196 -10.39 -12.21 -7.90
N ILE A 197 -11.14 -12.90 -7.04
CA ILE A 197 -10.90 -12.99 -5.59
C ILE A 197 -9.80 -14.01 -5.28
N ARG A 198 -8.92 -13.63 -4.36
CA ARG A 198 -7.98 -14.51 -3.65
C ARG A 198 -8.14 -14.30 -2.15
N GLU A 199 -8.06 -15.38 -1.39
CA GLU A 199 -8.08 -15.33 0.07
C GLU A 199 -6.68 -15.55 0.63
N ALA A 200 -6.30 -14.74 1.62
CA ALA A 200 -5.08 -14.91 2.41
C ALA A 200 -5.41 -14.87 3.90
N ASN A 201 -4.66 -15.64 4.69
CA ASN A 201 -4.77 -15.72 6.14
C ASN A 201 -3.49 -15.18 6.79
#